data_AF-A0A843SFH3-F1
#
_entry.id   AF-A0A843SFH3-F1
#
_cell.length_a   1.000
_cell.length_b   1.000
_cell.length_c   1.000
_cell.angle_alpha   90.00
_cell.angle_beta   90.00
_cell.angle_gamma   90.00
#
_symmetry.space_group_name_H-M   'P 1'
#
loop_
_entity.id
_entity.type
_entity.pdbx_description
1 polymer ?
#
loop_
_entity_poly.entity_id
_entity_poly.type
_entity_poly.pdbx_seq_one_letter_code
_entity_poly.pdbx_strand_id
1 'polypeptide(L)'
;MDPITLLVAALAKNPDTVASTAKTLTTPGTVDVVKMKTSLVDLSRGILACYHKTAKFRQTDVLTTPWERQGQYGADRSAVIKISFTGMTGASYEMLVAVMAKENSVRSAVIAENSVVPYNKRCVLEEWVSPG
;
A
#
# COMPACT_ATOMS: atom_id res chain seq x y z
N MET A 1 -4.24 -17.92 3.99
CA MET A 1 -4.74 -16.72 4.71
C MET A 1 -5.01 -15.69 3.66
N ASP A 2 -6.23 -15.15 3.68
CA ASP A 2 -6.68 -14.11 2.77
C ASP A 2 -5.85 -12.81 2.99
N PRO A 3 -5.39 -12.10 1.94
CA PRO A 3 -4.64 -10.85 2.06
C PRO A 3 -5.35 -9.75 2.85
N ILE A 4 -6.63 -9.91 3.13
CA ILE A 4 -7.41 -9.02 3.97
C ILE A 4 -7.25 -9.39 5.42
N THR A 5 -7.28 -10.68 5.76
CA THR A 5 -6.83 -11.13 7.09
C THR A 5 -5.45 -10.57 7.44
N LEU A 6 -4.62 -10.27 6.43
CA LEU A 6 -3.31 -9.64 6.57
C LEU A 6 -3.34 -8.11 6.70
N LEU A 7 -4.16 -7.39 5.93
CA LEU A 7 -4.40 -5.95 6.14
C LEU A 7 -4.98 -5.70 7.55
N VAL A 8 -5.97 -6.52 7.91
CA VAL A 8 -6.54 -6.65 9.25
C VAL A 8 -5.47 -6.90 10.31
N ALA A 9 -4.57 -7.87 10.10
CA ALA A 9 -3.53 -8.19 11.06
C ALA A 9 -2.42 -7.12 11.13
N ALA A 10 -2.08 -6.46 10.02
CA ALA A 10 -1.10 -5.38 9.97
C ALA A 10 -1.60 -4.12 10.70
N LEU A 11 -2.88 -3.80 10.54
CA LEU A 11 -3.55 -2.71 11.23
C LEU A 11 -3.84 -3.05 12.70
N ALA A 12 -4.26 -4.28 13.00
CA ALA A 12 -4.53 -4.71 14.37
C ALA A 12 -3.27 -4.89 15.24
N LYS A 13 -2.10 -5.16 14.64
CA LYS A 13 -0.82 -5.27 15.36
C LYS A 13 -0.08 -3.94 15.55
N ASN A 14 -0.56 -2.85 14.96
CA ASN A 14 0.06 -1.53 15.07
C ASN A 14 -1.01 -0.46 15.40
N PRO A 15 -1.63 -0.48 16.59
CA PRO A 15 -2.47 0.62 17.03
C PRO A 15 -1.63 1.91 17.23
N ASP A 16 -0.34 1.78 17.55
CA ASP A 16 0.61 2.89 17.70
C ASP A 16 2.02 2.45 17.29
N THR A 17 2.46 2.74 16.06
CA THR A 17 3.90 2.69 15.73
C THR A 17 4.29 3.86 14.84
N VAL A 18 4.36 5.02 15.47
CA VAL A 18 5.27 6.08 15.03
C VAL A 18 6.70 5.58 15.30
N ALA A 19 7.52 5.59 14.24
CA ALA A 19 8.96 5.35 14.21
C ALA A 19 9.47 3.89 14.14
N SER A 20 10.30 3.68 13.11
CA SER A 20 11.33 2.64 12.93
C SER A 20 10.94 1.36 12.20
N THR A 21 11.18 1.32 10.88
CA THR A 21 11.65 0.08 10.24
C THR A 21 12.59 0.35 9.06
N ALA A 22 13.78 0.86 9.38
CA ALA A 22 14.94 0.71 8.52
C ALA A 22 15.60 -0.66 8.81
N LYS A 23 15.66 -1.50 7.77
CA LYS A 23 16.48 -2.72 7.55
C LYS A 23 15.64 -3.94 7.22
N THR A 24 15.61 -4.30 5.94
CA THR A 24 16.17 -5.57 5.39
C THR A 24 15.70 -5.73 3.94
N LEU A 25 16.61 -5.54 2.99
CA LEU A 25 16.40 -5.62 1.54
C LEU A 25 17.54 -6.46 0.97
N THR A 26 17.30 -7.73 0.67
CA THR A 26 18.08 -8.65 -0.20
C THR A 26 17.24 -9.93 -0.26
N THR A 27 16.60 -10.36 -1.36
CA THR A 27 17.17 -10.99 -2.58
C THR A 27 16.00 -11.24 -3.58
N PRO A 28 16.19 -11.26 -4.92
CA PRO A 28 15.10 -11.39 -5.91
C PRO A 28 14.75 -12.84 -6.28
N GLY A 29 13.46 -13.12 -6.52
CA GLY A 29 13.01 -14.21 -7.40
C GLY A 29 12.29 -15.39 -6.74
N THR A 30 11.03 -15.20 -6.33
CA THR A 30 9.90 -16.16 -6.30
C THR A 30 8.76 -15.52 -5.50
N VAL A 31 7.59 -15.34 -6.10
CA VAL A 31 6.42 -14.76 -5.41
C VAL A 31 5.72 -15.88 -4.66
N ASP A 32 6.05 -16.00 -3.38
CA ASP A 32 5.46 -16.95 -2.45
C ASP A 32 4.35 -16.25 -1.65
N VAL A 33 3.11 -16.64 -1.93
CA VAL A 33 1.88 -16.08 -1.32
C VAL A 33 1.81 -16.41 0.19
N VAL A 34 2.56 -17.42 0.67
CA VAL A 34 2.68 -17.72 2.11
C VAL A 34 3.59 -16.70 2.82
N LYS A 35 4.54 -16.08 2.09
CA LYS A 35 5.38 -14.96 2.56
C LYS A 35 4.65 -13.61 2.60
N MET A 36 3.48 -13.46 1.96
CA MET A 36 2.69 -12.23 2.06
C MET A 36 2.18 -11.93 3.48
N LYS A 37 2.28 -12.89 4.43
CA LYS A 37 2.21 -12.65 5.89
C LYS A 37 3.29 -11.68 6.41
N THR A 38 4.18 -11.20 5.55
CA THR A 38 5.38 -10.43 5.89
C THR A 38 5.39 -9.11 5.10
N SER A 39 4.95 -8.03 5.75
CA SER A 39 5.29 -6.64 5.43
C SER A 39 4.34 -5.83 4.52
N LEU A 40 3.88 -4.71 5.09
CA LEU A 40 3.39 -3.48 4.44
C LEU A 40 4.13 -3.13 3.12
N VAL A 41 5.41 -3.50 3.02
CA VAL A 41 6.24 -3.36 1.83
C VAL A 41 5.65 -4.05 0.59
N ASP A 42 5.13 -5.28 0.69
CA ASP A 42 4.63 -6.00 -0.49
C ASP A 42 3.30 -5.44 -0.98
N LEU A 43 2.41 -5.07 -0.05
CA LEU A 43 1.20 -4.30 -0.34
C LEU A 43 1.56 -2.99 -1.06
N SER A 44 2.54 -2.25 -0.54
CA SER A 44 2.99 -0.98 -1.12
C SER A 44 3.59 -1.15 -2.51
N ARG A 45 4.34 -2.24 -2.75
CA ARG A 45 4.84 -2.60 -4.09
C ARG A 45 3.72 -2.91 -5.05
N GLY A 46 2.70 -3.67 -4.61
CA GLY A 46 1.53 -3.99 -5.43
C GLY A 46 0.72 -2.75 -5.83
N ILE A 47 0.46 -1.87 -4.85
CA ILE A 47 -0.17 -0.56 -5.07
C ILE A 47 0.66 0.26 -6.06
N LEU A 48 1.97 0.40 -5.80
CA LEU A 48 2.85 1.17 -6.68
C LEU A 48 2.88 0.59 -8.09
N ALA A 49 2.97 -0.72 -8.27
CA ALA A 49 2.99 -1.34 -9.60
C ALA A 49 1.67 -1.13 -10.36
N CYS A 50 0.55 -1.04 -9.65
CA CYS A 50 -0.77 -0.80 -10.23
C CYS A 50 -0.90 0.65 -10.76
N TYR A 51 -0.43 1.62 -9.96
CA TYR A 51 -0.48 3.04 -10.28
C TYR A 51 0.68 3.51 -11.19
N HIS A 52 1.88 2.99 -10.98
CA HIS A 52 3.13 3.31 -11.68
C HIS A 52 3.89 2.05 -12.08
N LYS A 53 3.51 1.45 -13.21
CA LYS A 53 4.07 0.18 -13.70
C LYS A 53 5.59 0.18 -13.86
N THR A 54 6.20 1.33 -14.12
CA THR A 54 7.65 1.46 -14.34
C THR A 54 8.40 2.03 -13.13
N ALA A 55 7.72 2.39 -12.05
CA ALA A 55 8.35 2.93 -10.86
C ALA A 55 9.04 1.83 -10.05
N LYS A 56 10.12 2.21 -9.36
CA LYS A 56 10.86 1.33 -8.45
C LYS A 56 10.57 1.71 -7.01
N PHE A 57 9.98 0.78 -6.27
CA PHE A 57 9.73 0.94 -4.84
C PHE A 57 11.02 1.22 -4.06
N ARG A 58 10.96 2.14 -3.09
CA ARG A 58 12.08 2.45 -2.18
C ARG A 58 11.71 2.13 -0.73
N GLN A 59 10.64 2.74 -0.23
CA GLN A 59 10.22 2.62 1.17
C GLN A 59 8.71 2.82 1.28
N THR A 60 8.14 2.36 2.40
CA THR A 60 6.78 2.64 2.80
C THR A 60 6.73 2.99 4.29
N ASP A 61 5.89 3.96 4.64
CA ASP A 61 5.62 4.37 6.02
C ASP A 61 4.10 4.44 6.23
N VAL A 62 3.60 4.02 7.39
CA VAL A 62 2.21 4.29 7.80
C VAL A 62 2.16 5.67 8.43
N LEU A 63 1.32 6.56 7.90
CA LEU A 63 1.17 7.92 8.41
C LEU A 63 0.05 8.03 9.44
N THR A 64 -1.09 7.38 9.21
CA THR A 64 -2.21 7.38 10.14
C THR A 64 -3.10 6.15 9.97
N THR A 65 -3.72 5.75 11.07
CA THR A 65 -4.72 4.68 11.18
C THR A 65 -5.72 5.09 12.27
N PRO A 66 -7.02 5.18 11.99
CA PRO A 66 -7.66 5.08 10.68
C PRO A 66 -7.47 6.34 9.83
N TRP A 67 -7.72 6.23 8.52
CA TRP A 67 -7.94 7.40 7.68
C TRP A 67 -9.30 8.04 7.99
N GLU A 68 -9.31 9.34 8.31
CA GLU A 68 -10.52 10.07 8.70
C GLU A 68 -11.68 9.95 7.69
N ARG A 69 -11.36 9.81 6.39
CA ARG A 69 -12.34 9.71 5.32
C ARG A 69 -12.80 8.28 5.03
N GLN A 70 -12.41 7.27 5.80
CA GLN A 70 -12.76 5.87 5.53
C GLN A 70 -14.28 5.63 5.45
N GLY A 71 -15.08 6.38 6.23
CA GLY A 71 -16.53 6.28 6.25
C GLY A 71 -17.18 6.64 4.91
N GLN A 72 -16.60 7.56 4.14
CA GLN A 72 -17.13 7.95 2.82
C GLN A 72 -17.01 6.82 1.78
N TYR A 73 -16.15 5.83 2.04
CA TYR A 73 -15.97 4.65 1.20
C TYR A 73 -16.70 3.41 1.75
N GLY A 74 -17.31 3.50 2.93
CA GLY A 74 -17.91 2.35 3.62
C GLY A 74 -16.87 1.31 4.05
N ALA A 75 -15.64 1.74 4.35
CA ALA A 75 -14.57 0.86 4.79
C ALA A 75 -14.68 0.56 6.29
N ASP A 76 -14.46 -0.69 6.68
CA ASP A 76 -14.42 -1.12 8.09
C ASP A 76 -13.13 -0.66 8.77
N ARG A 77 -12.03 -0.64 8.00
CA ARG A 77 -10.70 -0.23 8.43
C ARG A 77 -9.95 0.47 7.33
N SER A 78 -9.01 1.30 7.72
CA SER A 78 -8.14 1.99 6.77
C SER A 78 -6.82 2.42 7.39
N ALA A 79 -5.86 2.72 6.54
CA ALA A 79 -4.65 3.45 6.88
C ALA A 79 -4.25 4.38 5.73
N VAL A 80 -3.53 5.45 6.04
CA VAL A 80 -2.80 6.22 5.05
C VAL A 80 -1.35 5.77 5.08
N ILE A 81 -0.84 5.38 3.92
CA ILE A 81 0.54 4.99 3.73
C ILE A 81 1.24 5.97 2.79
N LYS A 82 2.51 6.24 3.05
CA LYS A 82 3.39 6.96 2.15
C LYS A 82 4.30 5.96 1.46
N ILE A 83 4.28 5.95 0.14
CA ILE A 83 5.15 5.12 -0.69
C ILE A 83 6.19 6.02 -1.34
N SER A 84 7.45 5.85 -0.96
CA SER A 84 8.58 6.49 -1.64
C SER A 84 9.06 5.60 -2.79
N PHE A 85 9.28 6.18 -3.96
CA PHE A 85 9.69 5.44 -5.16
C PHE A 85 10.61 6.26 -6.06
N THR A 86 11.20 5.59 -7.05
CA THR A 86 12.01 6.20 -8.09
C THR A 86 11.33 6.04 -9.45
N GLY A 87 11.17 7.14 -10.18
CA GLY A 87 10.62 7.13 -11.54
C GLY A 87 11.65 6.69 -12.59
N MET A 88 11.26 6.68 -13.86
CA MET A 88 12.11 6.21 -14.97
C MET A 88 13.42 7.00 -15.09
N THR A 89 13.40 8.30 -14.76
CA THR A 89 14.56 9.21 -14.85
C THR A 89 15.49 9.14 -13.63
N GLY A 90 15.24 8.25 -12.67
CA GLY A 90 16.02 8.20 -11.42
C GLY A 90 15.61 9.22 -10.37
N ALA A 91 14.70 10.14 -10.69
CA ALA A 91 14.12 11.09 -9.73
C ALA A 91 13.30 10.36 -8.64
N SER A 92 13.38 10.87 -7.41
CA SER A 92 12.67 10.32 -6.25
C SER A 92 11.33 11.03 -6.05
N TYR A 93 10.29 10.25 -5.79
CA TYR A 93 8.91 10.71 -5.66
C TYR A 93 8.24 10.03 -4.47
N GLU A 94 7.11 10.60 -4.06
CA GLU A 94 6.27 10.11 -2.97
C GLU A 94 4.81 10.08 -3.40
N MET A 95 4.11 9.02 -2.99
CA MET A 95 2.68 8.84 -3.16
C MET A 95 2.02 8.57 -1.81
N LEU A 96 1.00 9.35 -1.47
CA LEU A 96 0.14 9.10 -0.33
C LEU A 96 -1.09 8.32 -0.78
N VAL A 97 -1.31 7.17 -0.17
CA VAL A 97 -2.40 6.25 -0.53
C VAL A 97 -3.18 5.89 0.72
N ALA A 98 -4.48 6.09 0.70
CA ALA A 98 -5.37 5.43 1.64
C ALA A 98 -5.55 3.98 1.20
N VAL A 99 -5.27 3.03 2.09
CA VAL A 99 -5.63 1.62 1.92
C VAL A 99 -6.80 1.33 2.84
N MET A 100 -7.81 0.67 2.31
CA MET A 100 -9.08 0.41 2.96
C MET A 100 -9.42 -1.08 2.88
N ALA A 101 -10.00 -1.58 3.96
CA ALA A 101 -10.51 -2.94 4.07
C ALA A 101 -12.01 -2.87 4.33
N LYS A 102 -12.78 -3.74 3.66
CA LYS A 102 -14.19 -3.99 3.97
C LYS A 102 -14.46 -5.47 3.78
N GLU A 103 -14.98 -6.15 4.80
CA GLU A 103 -15.22 -7.60 4.75
C GLU A 103 -13.99 -8.37 4.25
N ASN A 104 -14.11 -9.03 3.09
CA ASN A 104 -13.05 -9.67 2.31
C ASN A 104 -12.80 -8.95 0.97
N SER A 105 -12.84 -7.61 0.97
CA SER A 105 -12.25 -6.77 -0.10
C SER A 105 -11.22 -5.73 0.39
N VAL A 106 -10.25 -5.41 -0.47
CA VAL A 106 -9.32 -4.26 -0.32
C VAL A 106 -9.62 -3.22 -1.39
N ARG A 107 -9.48 -1.96 -1.02
CA ARG A 107 -9.47 -0.82 -1.93
C ARG A 107 -8.32 0.12 -1.57
N SER A 108 -7.88 0.89 -2.53
CA SER A 108 -6.93 1.99 -2.36
C SER A 108 -7.47 3.29 -2.97
N ALA A 109 -7.04 4.42 -2.44
CA ALA A 109 -7.29 5.72 -3.03
C ALA A 109 -6.04 6.59 -2.91
N VAL A 110 -5.56 7.13 -4.04
CA VAL A 110 -4.45 8.09 -4.02
C VAL A 110 -4.96 9.41 -3.44
N ILE A 111 -4.32 9.87 -2.37
CA ILE A 111 -4.63 11.14 -1.70
C ILE A 111 -3.83 12.26 -2.34
N ALA A 112 -2.54 12.04 -2.54
CA ALA A 112 -1.61 13.02 -3.10
C ALA A 112 -0.39 12.31 -3.70
N GLU A 113 0.24 12.97 -4.68
CA GLU A 113 1.47 12.50 -5.29
C GLU A 113 2.25 13.68 -5.89
N ASN A 114 3.58 13.58 -5.95
CA ASN A 114 4.46 14.61 -6.51
C ASN A 114 5.23 14.19 -7.78
N SER A 115 4.86 13.10 -8.45
CA SER A 115 5.58 12.67 -9.65
C SER A 115 5.22 13.48 -10.90
N VAL A 116 6.19 13.56 -11.81
CA VAL A 116 6.03 14.27 -13.10
C VAL A 116 5.12 13.49 -14.06
N VAL A 117 5.20 12.17 -14.04
CA VAL A 117 4.35 11.30 -14.89
C VAL A 117 3.13 10.91 -14.06
N PRO A 118 1.90 11.32 -14.43
CA PRO A 118 0.71 11.01 -13.64
C PRO A 118 0.49 9.51 -13.45
N TYR A 119 -0.04 9.13 -12.29
CA TYR A 119 -0.40 7.75 -12.01
C TYR A 119 -1.56 7.26 -12.88
N ASN A 120 -1.59 5.94 -13.09
CA ASN A 120 -2.65 5.25 -13.80
C ASN A 120 -3.94 5.20 -12.97
N LYS A 121 -4.93 6.03 -13.33
CA LYS A 121 -6.27 6.06 -12.73
C LYS A 121 -7.17 4.86 -13.05
N ARG A 122 -6.65 3.87 -13.79
CA ARG A 122 -7.34 2.60 -14.07
C ARG A 122 -6.73 1.46 -13.27
N CYS A 123 -6.19 1.77 -12.10
CA CYS A 123 -5.71 0.76 -11.19
C CYS A 123 -6.91 -0.02 -10.64
N VAL A 124 -6.86 -1.36 -10.70
CA VAL A 124 -7.96 -2.21 -10.21
C VAL A 124 -8.24 -2.00 -8.72
N LEU A 125 -7.22 -1.57 -7.96
CA LEU A 125 -7.36 -1.23 -6.54
C LEU A 125 -8.09 0.10 -6.31
N GLU A 126 -8.52 0.84 -7.33
CA GLU A 126 -9.46 1.95 -7.14
C GLU A 126 -10.87 1.46 -6.83
N GLU A 127 -11.16 0.18 -7.08
CA GLU A 127 -12.40 -0.51 -6.72
C GLU A 127 -12.18 -1.47 -5.55
N TRP A 128 -13.28 -1.99 -4.99
CA TRP A 128 -13.23 -3.06 -4.01
C TRP A 128 -12.86 -4.38 -4.69
N VAL A 129 -11.67 -4.90 -4.38
CA VAL A 129 -11.15 -6.15 -4.94
C VAL A 129 -11.10 -7.20 -3.85
N SER A 130 -11.82 -8.31 -4.07
CA SER A 130 -11.70 -9.50 -3.23
C SER A 130 -10.58 -10.40 -3.76
N PRO A 131 -9.73 -10.95 -2.89
CA PRO A 131 -8.84 -12.03 -3.26
C PRO A 131 -9.68 -13.28 -3.52
N GLY A 132 -9.59 -13.80 -4.74
CA GLY A 132 -10.21 -15.07 -5.13
C GLY A 132 -9.54 -16.28 -4.49
#